data_AF-A0A817RYD3-F1
#
_entry.id   AF-A0A817RYD3-F1
#
_cell.length_a   1.000
_cell.length_b   1.000
_cell.length_c   1.000
_cell.angle_alpha   90.00
_cell.angle_beta   90.00
_cell.angle_gamma   90.00
#
_symmetry.space_group_name_H-M   'P 1'
#
loop_
_entity.id
_entity.type
_entity.pdbx_description
1 polymer ?
#
loop_
_entity_poly.entity_id
_entity_poly.type
_entity_poly.pdbx_seq_one_letter_code
_entity_poly.pdbx_strand_id
1 'polypeptide(L)'
;TSPTTTTARSPWPTTTEGYPWPTTTTEGYPWPTTTTTEGSPWPTTTEGYPWPTTTTTAGSPWPTTTEGYPWPTTTTAEPPWPTTTEGYPWPTTTTAGSPWPTTTEGYPWPTTTTAGSPWPTTTTGYPGNYVTSIYSSVLTMDNEQYPESNKYYEAIQVIARASGQYSLASLSNMDTYGYLYNGVFYLVSQTVNLVTHNDDYDGSSQFKLISTLEAGVSYTLVFTTYAGGVTGPFSIVASGPGQVDFITINNSSRK
;
A
#
# COMPACT_ATOMS: atom_id res chain seq x y z
N THR A 1 35.38 16.61 20.94
CA THR A 1 35.31 15.45 20.04
C THR A 1 34.16 14.59 20.52
N SER A 2 33.06 14.57 19.78
CA SER A 2 31.93 13.70 20.12
C SER A 2 32.31 12.24 19.89
N PRO A 3 31.80 11.28 20.68
CA PRO A 3 32.10 9.87 20.47
C PRO A 3 31.42 9.38 19.19
N THR A 4 32.18 9.18 18.12
CA THR A 4 31.73 8.46 16.93
C THR A 4 31.95 6.97 17.17
N THR A 5 30.89 6.18 17.14
CA THR A 5 31.00 4.71 17.22
C THR A 5 30.62 4.14 15.86
N THR A 6 31.62 3.76 15.06
CA THR A 6 31.42 3.03 13.80
C THR A 6 31.31 1.54 14.13
N THR A 7 30.15 0.95 13.92
CA THR A 7 29.93 -0.49 14.19
C THR A 7 29.44 -1.17 12.92
N ALA A 8 30.15 -2.21 12.47
CA ALA A 8 29.77 -3.04 11.31
C ALA A 8 28.76 -4.17 11.66
N ARG A 9 28.14 -4.12 12.85
CA ARG A 9 27.14 -5.11 13.31
C ARG A 9 26.00 -4.42 14.05
N SER A 10 24.82 -5.03 13.91
CA SER A 10 23.51 -4.61 14.42
C SER A 10 23.59 -3.91 15.79
N PRO A 11 23.22 -2.63 15.90
CA PRO A 11 23.04 -2.00 17.20
C PRO A 11 21.88 -2.70 17.92
N TRP A 12 22.09 -3.07 19.19
CA TRP A 12 21.06 -3.62 20.07
C TRP A 12 19.91 -2.62 20.26
N PRO A 13 18.67 -3.06 20.58
CA PRO A 13 17.57 -2.16 20.89
C PRO A 13 17.97 -1.23 22.05
N THR A 14 17.86 0.08 21.82
CA THR A 14 18.16 1.08 22.84
C THR A 14 16.84 1.67 23.34
N THR A 15 16.50 1.37 24.60
CA THR A 15 15.46 2.10 25.33
C THR A 15 16.13 3.27 26.02
N THR A 16 15.70 4.50 25.75
CA THR A 16 16.26 5.67 26.45
C THR A 16 15.16 6.57 26.99
N GLU A 17 15.31 6.95 28.26
CA GLU A 17 14.59 8.03 28.91
C GLU A 17 15.51 9.25 28.96
N GLY A 18 15.09 10.41 28.44
CA GLY A 18 15.87 11.65 28.40
C GLY A 18 16.66 11.92 27.11
N TYR A 19 17.60 12.87 27.16
CA TYR A 19 18.39 13.37 26.01
C TYR A 19 19.82 12.80 25.96
N PRO A 20 20.07 11.63 25.34
CA PRO A 20 21.44 11.12 25.13
C PRO A 20 22.10 11.72 23.89
N TRP A 21 23.43 11.89 23.93
CA TRP A 21 24.28 12.37 22.84
C TRP A 21 25.14 11.23 22.25
N PRO A 22 24.65 10.46 21.26
CA PRO A 22 25.56 10.03 20.19
C PRO A 22 24.93 10.04 18.79
N THR A 23 25.74 10.40 17.79
CA THR A 23 25.48 10.10 16.37
C THR A 23 25.98 8.69 16.07
N THR A 24 25.10 7.83 15.56
CA THR A 24 25.44 6.46 15.15
C THR A 24 25.45 6.38 13.64
N THR A 25 26.56 5.92 13.05
CA THR A 25 26.66 5.58 11.63
C THR A 25 26.73 4.06 11.51
N THR A 26 25.89 3.48 10.68
CA THR A 26 25.86 2.02 10.47
C THR A 26 25.71 1.71 8.99
N GLU A 27 26.52 0.75 8.51
CA GLU A 27 26.54 0.30 7.12
C GLU A 27 26.07 -1.17 7.02
N GLY A 28 25.43 -1.54 5.90
CA GLY A 28 25.08 -2.92 5.58
C GLY A 28 23.60 -3.26 5.81
N TYR A 29 23.32 -4.27 6.64
CA TYR A 29 21.96 -4.75 6.95
C TYR A 29 21.58 -4.54 8.44
N PRO A 30 21.57 -3.30 8.96
CA PRO A 30 21.26 -3.06 10.35
C PRO A 30 19.75 -3.02 10.63
N TRP A 31 19.39 -3.39 11.87
CA TRP A 31 18.00 -3.44 12.36
C TRP A 31 17.86 -2.57 13.64
N PRO A 32 18.16 -1.26 13.59
CA PRO A 32 18.14 -0.43 14.78
C PRO A 32 16.69 -0.25 15.26
N THR A 33 16.47 -0.46 16.56
CA THR A 33 15.16 -0.21 17.20
C THR A 33 15.32 0.89 18.23
N THR A 34 14.53 1.94 18.10
CA THR A 34 14.50 3.09 19.00
C THR A 34 13.10 3.28 19.56
N THR A 35 12.97 3.22 20.88
CA THR A 35 11.71 3.49 21.57
C THR A 35 11.90 4.65 22.53
N THR A 36 11.09 5.69 22.39
CA THR A 36 11.13 6.89 23.22
C THR A 36 9.77 7.12 23.86
N THR A 37 9.73 7.05 25.19
CA THR A 37 8.48 7.25 25.96
C THR A 37 8.19 8.73 26.17
N GLU A 38 9.22 9.54 26.44
CA GLU A 38 9.16 11.01 26.52
C GLU A 38 10.38 11.64 25.81
N GLY A 39 10.13 12.63 24.93
CA GLY A 39 11.16 13.35 24.18
C GLY A 39 11.27 12.93 22.72
N SER A 40 12.29 13.42 22.02
CA SER A 40 12.49 13.19 20.59
C SER A 40 13.71 12.29 20.33
N PRO A 41 13.59 11.15 19.62
CA PRO A 41 14.75 10.38 19.19
C PRO A 41 15.63 11.21 18.23
N TRP A 42 16.95 11.19 18.43
CA TRP A 42 17.97 11.94 17.68
C TRP A 42 18.27 11.33 16.29
N PRO A 43 18.87 12.10 15.35
CA PRO A 43 19.13 11.67 13.98
C PRO A 43 20.06 10.45 13.93
N THR A 44 19.67 9.47 13.11
CA THR A 44 20.51 8.36 12.69
C THR A 44 20.83 8.48 11.22
N THR A 45 22.07 8.10 10.85
CA THR A 45 22.48 7.97 9.45
C THR A 45 22.76 6.51 9.18
N THR A 46 22.13 5.96 8.14
CA THR A 46 22.27 4.54 7.81
C THR A 46 22.35 4.33 6.31
N GLU A 47 23.28 3.49 5.88
CA GLU A 47 23.53 3.18 4.46
C GLU A 47 23.35 1.67 4.20
N GLY A 48 22.76 1.32 3.05
CA GLY A 48 22.64 -0.06 2.57
C GLY A 48 21.19 -0.56 2.51
N TYR A 49 20.88 -1.63 3.26
CA TYR A 49 19.56 -2.27 3.34
C TYR A 49 19.03 -2.27 4.79
N PRO A 50 18.84 -1.10 5.42
CA PRO A 50 18.48 -1.05 6.82
C PRO A 50 16.98 -1.22 7.06
N TRP A 51 16.65 -1.75 8.24
CA TRP A 51 15.28 -1.95 8.73
C TRP A 51 15.08 -1.21 10.06
N PRO A 52 15.12 0.13 10.08
CA PRO A 52 15.00 0.90 11.31
C PRO A 52 13.55 0.90 11.82
N THR A 53 13.36 0.74 13.12
CA THR A 53 12.05 0.87 13.78
C THR A 53 12.13 1.99 14.82
N THR A 54 11.24 2.98 14.70
CA THR A 54 11.15 4.11 15.63
C THR A 54 9.74 4.20 16.20
N THR A 55 9.63 4.18 17.53
CA THR A 55 8.38 4.36 18.25
C THR A 55 8.50 5.53 19.22
N THR A 56 7.62 6.52 19.11
CA THR A 56 7.61 7.69 20.00
C THR A 56 6.22 7.90 20.59
N THR A 57 6.10 7.73 21.91
CA THR A 57 4.82 7.82 22.62
C THR A 57 4.46 9.27 23.01
N ALA A 58 5.46 10.12 23.25
CA ALA A 58 5.29 11.57 23.47
C ALA A 58 6.51 12.34 22.95
N GLY A 59 6.29 13.30 22.05
CA GLY A 59 7.33 14.05 21.33
C GLY A 59 7.42 13.74 19.83
N SER A 60 8.13 14.59 19.08
CA SER A 60 8.29 14.48 17.62
C SER A 60 9.70 13.96 17.26
N PRO A 61 9.89 12.85 16.52
CA PRO A 61 11.22 12.35 16.15
C PRO A 61 12.00 13.34 15.28
N TRP A 62 13.30 13.49 15.53
CA TRP A 62 14.21 14.32 14.72
C TRP A 62 14.45 13.70 13.33
N PRO A 63 14.87 14.50 12.32
CA PRO A 63 15.18 14.04 10.97
C PRO A 63 16.13 12.85 10.97
N THR A 64 15.83 11.82 10.18
CA THR A 64 16.76 10.73 9.86
C THR A 64 17.15 10.82 8.39
N THR A 65 18.39 10.44 8.09
CA THR A 65 18.88 10.32 6.72
C THR A 65 19.18 8.86 6.45
N THR A 66 18.63 8.32 5.38
CA THR A 66 18.85 6.92 5.00
C THR A 66 19.04 6.78 3.51
N GLU A 67 20.08 6.06 3.11
CA GLU A 67 20.44 5.83 1.71
C GLU A 67 20.41 4.34 1.35
N GLY A 68 19.90 4.01 0.17
CA GLY A 68 19.90 2.64 -0.39
C GLY A 68 18.49 2.04 -0.56
N TYR A 69 18.24 0.89 0.07
CA TYR A 69 16.95 0.16 0.02
C TYR A 69 16.36 -0.01 1.42
N PRO A 70 16.01 1.08 2.12
CA PRO A 70 15.59 0.99 3.50
C PRO A 70 14.11 0.62 3.66
N TRP A 71 13.79 -0.05 4.76
CA TRP A 71 12.44 -0.42 5.17
C TRP A 71 12.09 0.21 6.54
N PRO A 72 11.99 1.55 6.63
CA PRO A 72 11.78 2.21 7.91
C PRO A 72 10.34 2.07 8.39
N THR A 73 10.17 1.78 9.68
CA THR A 73 8.85 1.81 10.35
C THR A 73 8.85 2.88 11.41
N THR A 74 7.90 3.81 11.34
CA THR A 74 7.76 4.93 12.28
C THR A 74 6.35 4.96 12.85
N THR A 75 6.23 4.94 14.17
CA THR A 75 4.97 5.09 14.89
C THR A 75 5.09 6.24 15.89
N THR A 76 4.30 7.30 15.72
CA THR A 76 4.39 8.51 16.57
C THR A 76 3.02 9.02 17.01
N ALA A 77 2.92 9.48 18.26
CA ALA A 77 1.73 10.18 18.71
C ALA A 77 1.65 11.63 18.17
N GLU A 78 2.80 12.26 17.89
CA GLU A 78 2.90 13.63 17.37
C GLU A 78 3.49 13.67 15.95
N PRO A 79 3.31 14.79 15.20
CA PRO A 79 3.88 14.97 13.86
C PRO A 79 5.41 14.77 13.82
N PRO A 80 5.95 13.88 12.98
CA PRO A 80 7.40 13.73 12.84
C PRO A 80 8.03 14.95 12.13
N TRP A 81 9.27 15.30 12.48
CA TRP A 81 10.05 16.30 11.72
C TRP A 81 10.34 15.80 10.29
N PRO A 82 10.65 16.70 9.32
CA PRO A 82 10.96 16.31 7.94
C PRO A 82 12.10 15.30 7.89
N THR A 83 11.92 14.20 7.15
CA THR A 83 12.98 13.21 6.90
C THR A 83 13.39 13.25 5.42
N THR A 84 14.65 12.87 5.16
CA THR A 84 15.19 12.71 3.80
C THR A 84 15.61 11.27 3.60
N THR A 85 15.14 10.65 2.52
CA THR A 85 15.51 9.27 2.18
C THR A 85 15.81 9.17 0.69
N GLU A 86 16.91 8.53 0.33
CA GLU A 86 17.35 8.38 -1.07
C GLU A 86 17.43 6.90 -1.48
N GLY A 87 16.97 6.57 -2.69
CA GLY A 87 17.08 5.23 -3.30
C GLY A 87 15.72 4.56 -3.58
N TYR A 88 15.52 3.34 -3.07
CA TYR A 88 14.27 2.55 -3.25
C TYR A 88 13.63 2.21 -1.89
N PRO A 89 13.16 3.21 -1.12
CA PRO A 89 12.69 2.99 0.23
C PRO A 89 11.25 2.45 0.27
N TRP A 90 10.94 1.68 1.31
CA TRP A 90 9.59 1.18 1.63
C TRP A 90 9.15 1.67 3.03
N PRO A 91 8.88 2.98 3.19
CA PRO A 91 8.57 3.53 4.51
C PRO A 91 7.14 3.23 4.95
N THR A 92 6.97 2.84 6.21
CA THR A 92 5.67 2.75 6.87
C THR A 92 5.58 3.77 8.00
N THR A 93 4.59 4.66 7.94
CA THR A 93 4.40 5.73 8.93
C THR A 93 2.98 5.67 9.50
N THR A 94 2.87 5.63 10.83
CA THR A 94 1.61 5.74 11.56
C THR A 94 1.68 6.92 12.52
N THR A 95 0.80 7.90 12.38
CA THR A 95 0.83 9.13 13.19
C THR A 95 -0.56 9.56 13.70
N ALA A 96 -0.65 9.98 14.96
CA ALA A 96 -1.89 10.47 15.57
C ALA A 96 -2.15 11.99 15.37
N GLY A 97 -1.49 12.62 14.38
CA GLY A 97 -1.59 14.04 14.03
C GLY A 97 -1.09 14.33 12.60
N SER A 98 -1.22 15.56 12.11
CA SER A 98 -0.84 15.94 10.74
C SER A 98 0.69 15.96 10.54
N PRO A 99 1.30 15.08 9.72
CA PRO A 99 2.75 15.03 9.55
C PRO A 99 3.30 16.27 8.84
N TRP A 100 4.53 16.66 9.15
CA TRP A 100 5.29 17.68 8.41
C TRP A 100 5.70 17.14 7.03
N PRO A 101 5.96 18.00 6.03
CA PRO A 101 6.35 17.56 4.69
C PRO A 101 7.67 16.80 4.73
N THR A 102 7.70 15.61 4.14
CA THR A 102 8.89 14.77 3.94
C THR A 102 9.36 14.84 2.50
N THR A 103 10.67 14.74 2.29
CA THR A 103 11.29 14.70 0.95
C THR A 103 11.91 13.32 0.75
N THR A 104 11.59 12.66 -0.35
CA THR A 104 12.17 11.36 -0.69
C THR A 104 12.62 11.41 -2.15
N GLU A 105 13.82 10.91 -2.44
CA GLU A 105 14.37 10.88 -3.80
C GLU A 105 14.59 9.43 -4.27
N GLY A 106 14.21 9.13 -5.52
CA GLY A 106 14.31 7.79 -6.13
C GLY A 106 12.96 7.14 -6.45
N TYR A 107 12.77 5.86 -6.11
CA TYR A 107 11.54 5.08 -6.36
C TYR A 107 10.92 4.55 -5.04
N PRO A 108 10.26 5.41 -4.26
CA PRO A 108 9.72 5.04 -2.96
C PRO A 108 8.36 4.34 -3.04
N TRP A 109 8.10 3.43 -2.07
CA TRP A 109 6.83 2.73 -1.88
C TRP A 109 6.27 3.02 -0.47
N PRO A 110 5.71 4.22 -0.21
CA PRO A 110 5.28 4.61 1.12
C PRO A 110 3.89 4.07 1.49
N THR A 111 3.74 3.68 2.75
CA THR A 111 2.45 3.45 3.43
C THR A 111 2.29 4.44 4.57
N THR A 112 1.25 5.28 4.52
CA THR A 112 0.98 6.29 5.55
C THR A 112 -0.42 6.15 6.12
N THR A 113 -0.51 6.07 7.44
CA THR A 113 -1.78 6.03 8.19
C THR A 113 -1.80 7.20 9.19
N THR A 114 -2.78 8.11 9.04
CA THR A 114 -2.86 9.33 9.86
C THR A 114 -4.24 9.50 10.47
N ALA A 115 -4.33 9.82 11.76
CA ALA A 115 -5.59 10.09 12.46
C ALA A 115 -6.11 11.55 12.33
N GLY A 116 -5.75 12.25 11.24
CA GLY A 116 -6.06 13.68 11.00
C GLY A 116 -5.86 14.09 9.53
N SER A 117 -6.06 15.37 9.19
CA SER A 117 -5.89 15.88 7.82
C SER A 117 -4.40 16.00 7.43
N PRO A 118 -3.94 15.38 6.33
CA PRO A 118 -2.53 15.42 5.93
C PRO A 118 -2.16 16.76 5.24
N TRP A 119 -0.92 17.23 5.45
CA TRP A 119 -0.30 18.29 4.64
C TRP A 119 0.22 17.71 3.31
N PRO A 120 0.37 18.52 2.23
CA PRO A 120 0.85 18.03 0.94
C PRO A 120 2.33 17.60 0.98
N THR A 121 2.59 16.37 0.56
CA THR A 121 3.96 15.81 0.42
C THR A 121 4.52 16.14 -0.96
N THR A 122 5.81 16.50 -1.04
CA THR A 122 6.53 16.74 -2.30
C THR A 122 7.64 15.70 -2.44
N THR A 123 7.62 14.92 -3.51
CA THR A 123 8.62 13.86 -3.76
C THR A 123 9.25 14.12 -5.13
N THR A 124 10.58 14.09 -5.21
CA THR A 124 11.37 14.40 -6.41
C THR A 124 12.08 13.13 -6.91
N GLY A 125 11.64 12.62 -8.06
CA GLY A 125 11.87 11.23 -8.53
C GLY A 125 10.56 10.44 -8.42
N TYR A 126 10.18 9.63 -9.44
CA TYR A 126 8.81 9.09 -9.64
C TYR A 126 8.13 8.64 -8.32
N PRO A 127 7.35 9.52 -7.68
CA PRO A 127 6.55 9.18 -6.54
C PRO A 127 5.26 8.63 -7.11
N GLY A 128 4.97 7.35 -6.90
CA GLY A 128 3.59 6.92 -7.06
C GLY A 128 2.76 7.61 -5.98
N ASN A 129 2.23 8.81 -6.25
CA ASN A 129 1.05 9.30 -5.54
C ASN A 129 -0.07 8.32 -5.90
N TYR A 130 -0.23 7.27 -5.10
CA TYR A 130 -1.27 6.29 -5.31
C TYR A 130 -2.63 6.94 -5.04
N VAL A 131 -3.42 7.12 -6.09
CA VAL A 131 -4.81 7.55 -5.99
C VAL A 131 -5.65 6.33 -5.66
N THR A 132 -6.51 6.45 -4.66
CA THR A 132 -7.48 5.41 -4.33
C THR A 132 -8.83 5.71 -4.97
N SER A 133 -9.42 4.72 -5.63
CA SER A 133 -10.78 4.75 -6.17
C SER A 133 -11.58 3.58 -5.60
N ILE A 134 -12.82 3.82 -5.21
CA ILE A 134 -13.66 2.82 -4.55
C ILE A 134 -14.91 2.58 -5.39
N TYR A 135 -15.23 1.30 -5.60
CA TYR A 135 -16.51 0.85 -6.12
C TYR A 135 -17.22 0.02 -5.05
N SER A 136 -18.54 0.17 -4.90
CA SER A 136 -19.32 -0.62 -3.95
C SER A 136 -20.59 -1.11 -4.62
N SER A 137 -20.93 -2.38 -4.39
CA SER A 137 -22.13 -3.02 -4.93
C SER A 137 -22.59 -4.16 -4.01
N VAL A 138 -23.65 -4.87 -4.42
CA VAL A 138 -24.18 -6.04 -3.72
C VAL A 138 -24.33 -7.17 -4.74
N LEU A 139 -23.66 -8.29 -4.46
CA LEU A 139 -23.86 -9.51 -5.23
C LEU A 139 -25.17 -10.17 -4.77
N THR A 140 -26.11 -10.37 -5.70
CA THR A 140 -27.46 -10.89 -5.44
C THR A 140 -27.75 -12.13 -6.29
N MET A 141 -28.91 -12.77 -6.05
CA MET A 141 -29.36 -13.92 -6.85
C MET A 141 -29.84 -13.51 -8.26
N ASP A 142 -30.07 -12.22 -8.51
CA ASP A 142 -30.46 -11.71 -9.84
C ASP A 142 -29.24 -11.46 -10.74
N ASN A 143 -28.02 -11.53 -10.19
CA ASN A 143 -26.79 -11.43 -10.95
C ASN A 143 -26.60 -12.65 -11.88
N GLU A 144 -25.85 -12.44 -12.96
CA GLU A 144 -25.48 -13.53 -13.86
C GLU A 144 -24.67 -14.61 -13.13
N GLN A 145 -24.79 -15.83 -13.64
CA GLN A 145 -24.25 -17.00 -12.98
C GLN A 145 -23.34 -17.79 -13.90
N TYR A 146 -22.23 -18.30 -13.35
CA TYR A 146 -21.41 -19.30 -14.01
C TYR A 146 -22.18 -20.62 -14.18
N PRO A 147 -22.32 -21.16 -15.40
CA PRO A 147 -23.17 -22.33 -15.67
C PRO A 147 -22.83 -23.58 -14.86
N GLU A 148 -21.55 -23.80 -14.56
CA GLU A 148 -21.08 -25.06 -13.96
C GLU A 148 -20.86 -24.98 -12.44
N SER A 149 -20.71 -23.77 -11.88
CA SER A 149 -20.28 -23.59 -10.49
C SER A 149 -21.34 -22.95 -9.59
N ASN A 150 -22.50 -22.55 -10.14
CA ASN A 150 -23.57 -21.87 -9.41
C ASN A 150 -23.08 -20.58 -8.70
N LYS A 151 -21.99 -19.98 -9.19
CA LYS A 151 -21.40 -18.75 -8.67
C LYS A 151 -22.02 -17.55 -9.36
N TYR A 152 -22.56 -16.62 -8.59
CA TYR A 152 -22.99 -15.32 -9.10
C TYR A 152 -21.77 -14.44 -9.35
N TYR A 153 -21.82 -13.57 -10.35
CA TYR A 153 -20.75 -12.62 -10.60
C TYR A 153 -21.26 -11.24 -11.00
N GLU A 154 -20.38 -10.26 -10.84
CA GLU A 154 -20.58 -8.91 -11.37
C GLU A 154 -19.38 -8.55 -12.25
N ALA A 155 -19.65 -8.15 -13.49
CA ALA A 155 -18.64 -7.68 -14.43
C ALA A 155 -18.60 -6.15 -14.40
N ILE A 156 -17.42 -5.61 -14.11
CA ILE A 156 -17.19 -4.19 -13.89
C ILE A 156 -16.10 -3.76 -14.87
N GLN A 157 -16.40 -2.77 -15.71
CA GLN A 157 -15.39 -2.16 -16.57
C GLN A 157 -14.50 -1.26 -15.72
N VAL A 158 -13.19 -1.37 -15.93
CA VAL A 158 -12.13 -0.68 -15.21
C VAL A 158 -11.31 0.12 -16.21
N ILE A 159 -11.24 1.44 -16.03
CA ILE A 159 -10.46 2.34 -16.89
C ILE A 159 -9.55 3.20 -16.00
N ALA A 160 -8.25 3.02 -16.15
CA ALA A 160 -7.25 3.82 -15.45
C ALA A 160 -7.00 5.18 -16.16
N ARG A 161 -6.86 6.26 -15.38
CA ARG A 161 -6.53 7.59 -15.91
C ARG A 161 -5.04 7.83 -16.12
N ALA A 162 -4.18 6.99 -15.55
CA ALA A 162 -2.73 7.00 -15.74
C ALA A 162 -2.21 5.57 -15.92
N SER A 163 -1.20 5.38 -16.76
CA SER A 163 -0.57 4.07 -16.95
C SER A 163 0.33 3.74 -15.76
N GLY A 164 0.38 2.47 -15.37
CA GLY A 164 1.32 1.96 -14.38
C GLY A 164 0.73 0.82 -13.56
N GLN A 165 1.37 0.50 -12.43
CA GLN A 165 0.94 -0.62 -11.59
C GLN A 165 -0.24 -0.20 -10.70
N TYR A 166 -1.32 -0.99 -10.74
CA TYR A 166 -2.49 -0.86 -9.89
C TYR A 166 -2.67 -2.10 -9.02
N SER A 167 -3.13 -1.88 -7.79
CA SER A 167 -3.73 -2.91 -6.96
C SER A 167 -5.24 -2.80 -6.99
N LEU A 168 -5.94 -3.90 -7.25
CA LEU A 168 -7.39 -4.02 -7.14
C LEU A 168 -7.69 -5.03 -6.03
N ALA A 169 -8.20 -4.56 -4.89
CA ALA A 169 -8.50 -5.40 -3.74
C ALA A 169 -10.00 -5.41 -3.42
N SER A 170 -10.50 -6.54 -2.96
CA SER A 170 -11.86 -6.67 -2.46
C SER A 170 -11.95 -6.39 -0.96
N LEU A 171 -13.10 -5.89 -0.54
CA LEU A 171 -13.51 -5.75 0.86
C LEU A 171 -14.94 -6.28 1.01
N SER A 172 -15.07 -7.44 1.64
CA SER A 172 -16.34 -8.10 1.92
C SER A 172 -16.22 -9.03 3.14
N ASN A 173 -17.37 -9.48 3.65
CA ASN A 173 -17.44 -10.59 4.61
C ASN A 173 -17.52 -11.95 3.91
N MET A 174 -17.59 -11.96 2.57
CA MET A 174 -17.60 -13.16 1.75
C MET A 174 -16.18 -13.61 1.41
N ASP A 175 -16.01 -14.89 1.10
CA ASP A 175 -14.80 -15.42 0.45
C ASP A 175 -14.84 -15.10 -1.05
N THR A 176 -13.99 -14.19 -1.49
CA THR A 176 -14.09 -13.51 -2.80
C THR A 176 -13.07 -14.02 -3.80
N TYR A 177 -13.40 -13.96 -5.08
CA TYR A 177 -12.50 -14.29 -6.17
C TYR A 177 -12.60 -13.19 -7.23
N GLY A 178 -11.47 -12.58 -7.58
CA GLY A 178 -11.36 -11.58 -8.63
C GLY A 178 -10.64 -12.12 -9.86
N TYR A 179 -11.16 -11.79 -11.05
CA TYR A 179 -10.52 -12.03 -12.33
C TYR A 179 -10.41 -10.71 -13.10
N LEU A 180 -9.24 -10.40 -13.65
CA LEU A 180 -9.02 -9.22 -14.48
C LEU A 180 -8.78 -9.64 -15.93
N TYR A 181 -9.53 -9.03 -16.85
CA TYR A 181 -9.46 -9.27 -18.29
C TYR A 181 -9.05 -7.99 -19.03
N ASN A 182 -8.27 -8.12 -20.10
CA ASN A 182 -7.99 -7.04 -21.03
C ASN A 182 -9.13 -6.92 -22.06
N GLY A 183 -9.94 -5.87 -21.97
CA GLY A 183 -11.13 -5.73 -22.80
C GLY A 183 -12.28 -6.59 -22.29
N VAL A 184 -12.87 -7.39 -23.17
CA VAL A 184 -14.14 -8.10 -22.96
C VAL A 184 -13.94 -9.43 -22.24
N PHE A 185 -14.75 -9.67 -21.20
CA PHE A 185 -14.94 -10.98 -20.57
C PHE A 185 -15.92 -11.84 -21.37
N TYR A 186 -15.57 -13.10 -21.62
CA TYR A 186 -16.43 -14.09 -22.27
C TYR A 186 -16.77 -15.23 -21.31
N LEU A 187 -18.04 -15.36 -20.94
CA LEU A 187 -18.52 -16.36 -19.97
C LEU A 187 -18.17 -17.81 -20.37
N VAL A 188 -18.23 -18.10 -21.68
CA VAL A 188 -17.97 -19.43 -22.25
C VAL A 188 -16.47 -19.69 -22.47
N SER A 189 -15.64 -18.65 -22.45
CA SER A 189 -14.20 -18.75 -22.76
C SER A 189 -13.39 -17.90 -21.79
N GLN A 190 -13.43 -18.27 -20.52
CA GLN A 190 -12.92 -17.50 -19.38
C GLN A 190 -11.39 -17.34 -19.33
N THR A 191 -10.66 -18.02 -20.20
CA THR A 191 -9.19 -17.86 -20.32
C THR A 191 -8.82 -16.82 -21.38
N VAL A 192 -9.73 -16.50 -22.30
CA VAL A 192 -9.50 -15.48 -23.33
C VAL A 192 -9.43 -14.12 -22.65
N ASN A 193 -8.39 -13.34 -23.00
CA ASN A 193 -8.10 -12.03 -22.44
C ASN A 193 -7.78 -11.99 -20.94
N LEU A 194 -7.64 -13.14 -20.28
CA LEU A 194 -7.34 -13.19 -18.85
C LEU A 194 -5.94 -12.62 -18.59
N VAL A 195 -5.85 -11.62 -17.71
CA VAL A 195 -4.61 -10.97 -17.31
C VAL A 195 -4.09 -11.59 -16.01
N THR A 196 -4.94 -11.64 -14.99
CA THR A 196 -4.60 -12.19 -13.68
C THR A 196 -5.87 -12.52 -12.91
N HIS A 197 -5.76 -13.39 -11.91
CA HIS A 197 -6.85 -13.72 -11.00
C HIS A 197 -6.28 -14.16 -9.65
N ASN A 198 -7.06 -14.00 -8.60
CA ASN A 198 -6.69 -14.38 -7.24
C ASN A 198 -7.97 -14.54 -6.41
N ASP A 199 -7.97 -15.47 -5.46
CA ASP A 199 -9.04 -15.70 -4.48
C ASP A 199 -8.60 -15.45 -3.05
N ASP A 200 -7.31 -15.58 -2.73
CA ASP A 200 -6.88 -15.49 -1.34
C ASP A 200 -5.55 -14.75 -1.18
N TYR A 201 -5.62 -13.43 -1.13
CA TYR A 201 -4.43 -12.64 -0.81
C TYR A 201 -4.09 -12.79 0.68
N ASP A 202 -2.95 -13.42 0.96
CA ASP A 202 -2.37 -13.54 2.30
C ASP A 202 -3.29 -14.22 3.34
N GLY A 203 -4.16 -15.14 2.88
CA GLY A 203 -5.07 -15.89 3.74
C GLY A 203 -6.28 -15.09 4.27
N SER A 204 -6.59 -13.95 3.66
CA SER A 204 -7.67 -13.05 4.08
C SER A 204 -9.05 -13.40 3.51
N SER A 205 -9.17 -14.42 2.65
CA SER A 205 -10.36 -14.73 1.84
C SER A 205 -10.82 -13.57 0.94
N GLN A 206 -9.98 -12.54 0.81
CA GLN A 206 -10.18 -11.41 -0.09
C GLN A 206 -9.21 -11.52 -1.25
N PHE A 207 -9.69 -11.32 -2.46
CA PHE A 207 -8.76 -11.18 -3.58
C PHE A 207 -8.04 -9.85 -3.53
N LYS A 208 -6.78 -9.88 -3.96
CA LYS A 208 -6.02 -8.71 -4.39
C LYS A 208 -5.29 -9.06 -5.68
N LEU A 209 -5.50 -8.23 -6.69
CA LEU A 209 -4.85 -8.33 -7.99
C LEU A 209 -3.84 -7.20 -8.10
N ILE A 210 -2.65 -7.50 -8.60
CA ILE A 210 -1.62 -6.50 -8.90
C ILE A 210 -1.34 -6.61 -10.39
N SER A 211 -1.59 -5.53 -11.15
CA SER A 211 -1.42 -5.55 -12.59
C SER A 211 -1.04 -4.17 -13.12
N THR A 212 -0.31 -4.14 -14.23
CA THR A 212 -0.02 -2.90 -14.95
C THR A 212 -1.20 -2.57 -15.86
N LEU A 213 -1.86 -1.44 -15.61
CA LEU A 213 -2.94 -0.93 -16.44
C LEU A 213 -2.41 0.18 -17.35
N GLU A 214 -2.89 0.21 -18.59
CA GLU A 214 -2.62 1.29 -19.53
C GLU A 214 -3.74 2.34 -19.46
N ALA A 215 -3.37 3.62 -19.47
CA ALA A 215 -4.31 4.74 -19.40
C ALA A 215 -5.32 4.69 -20.56
N GLY A 216 -6.61 4.80 -20.23
CA GLY A 216 -7.69 4.80 -21.21
C GLY A 216 -8.01 3.44 -21.85
N VAL A 217 -7.26 2.38 -21.53
CA VAL A 217 -7.58 1.02 -21.97
C VAL A 217 -8.70 0.46 -21.09
N SER A 218 -9.66 -0.21 -21.74
CA SER A 218 -10.77 -0.87 -21.04
C SER A 218 -10.35 -2.24 -20.56
N TYR A 219 -10.42 -2.46 -19.26
CA TYR A 219 -10.31 -3.79 -18.64
C TYR A 219 -11.68 -4.22 -18.09
N THR A 220 -11.90 -5.51 -17.90
CA THR A 220 -13.07 -6.04 -17.18
C THR A 220 -12.60 -6.75 -15.92
N LEU A 221 -13.01 -6.25 -14.74
CA LEU A 221 -12.90 -6.95 -13.48
C LEU A 221 -14.17 -7.76 -13.25
N VAL A 222 -14.03 -9.07 -13.08
CA VAL A 222 -15.13 -9.93 -12.67
C VAL A 222 -14.98 -10.22 -11.18
N PHE A 223 -15.93 -9.73 -10.39
CA PHE A 223 -16.08 -10.05 -8.97
C PHE A 223 -16.99 -11.28 -8.83
N THR A 224 -16.54 -12.28 -8.07
CA THR A 224 -17.34 -13.44 -7.69
C THR A 224 -16.88 -13.98 -6.33
N THR A 225 -17.39 -15.13 -5.93
CA THR A 225 -17.07 -15.80 -4.67
C THR A 225 -16.34 -17.12 -4.89
N TYR A 226 -15.60 -17.57 -3.88
CA TYR A 226 -14.94 -18.87 -3.93
C TYR A 226 -15.96 -20.02 -3.97
N ALA A 227 -17.02 -19.94 -3.18
CA ALA A 227 -18.12 -20.90 -3.16
C ALA A 227 -19.33 -20.43 -4.00
N GLY A 228 -20.08 -21.39 -4.57
CA GLY A 228 -21.34 -21.10 -5.28
C GLY A 228 -22.49 -20.73 -4.34
N GLY A 229 -23.47 -20.00 -4.84
CA GLY A 229 -24.67 -19.60 -4.08
C GLY A 229 -24.48 -18.49 -3.03
N VAL A 230 -23.27 -17.94 -2.90
CA VAL A 230 -22.96 -16.89 -1.93
C VAL A 230 -23.35 -15.52 -2.50
N THR A 231 -23.97 -14.67 -1.68
CA THR A 231 -24.42 -13.33 -2.01
C THR A 231 -24.13 -12.39 -0.83
N GLY A 232 -23.99 -11.09 -1.10
CA GLY A 232 -23.66 -10.12 -0.07
C GLY A 232 -23.04 -8.83 -0.61
N PRO A 233 -22.88 -7.81 0.26
CA PRO A 233 -22.25 -6.56 -0.12
C PRO A 233 -20.74 -6.73 -0.31
N PHE A 234 -20.17 -5.95 -1.23
CA PHE A 234 -18.74 -5.89 -1.44
C PHE A 234 -18.30 -4.49 -1.87
N SER A 235 -17.01 -4.20 -1.68
CA SER A 235 -16.35 -3.05 -2.29
C SER A 235 -15.06 -3.47 -2.98
N ILE A 236 -14.69 -2.76 -4.03
CA ILE A 236 -13.39 -2.84 -4.70
C ILE A 236 -12.63 -1.56 -4.39
N VAL A 237 -11.39 -1.72 -3.94
CA VAL A 237 -10.44 -0.64 -3.72
C VAL A 237 -9.36 -0.75 -4.80
N ALA A 238 -9.35 0.20 -5.72
CA ALA A 238 -8.24 0.39 -6.66
C ALA A 238 -7.24 1.40 -6.09
N SER A 239 -5.96 1.06 -6.11
CA SER A 239 -4.86 1.94 -5.75
C SER A 239 -3.80 1.92 -6.85
N GLY A 240 -3.48 3.06 -7.45
CA GLY A 240 -2.48 3.16 -8.51
C GLY A 240 -2.09 4.60 -8.84
N PRO A 241 -1.25 4.84 -9.85
CA PRO A 241 -0.73 6.17 -10.20
C PRO A 241 -1.78 7.18 -10.68
N GLY A 242 -3.04 6.79 -10.84
CA GLY A 242 -4.14 7.67 -11.27
C GLY A 242 -5.51 7.15 -10.81
N GLN A 243 -6.53 7.98 -10.99
CA GLN A 243 -7.91 7.57 -10.70
C GLN A 243 -8.34 6.39 -11.58
N VAL A 244 -9.19 5.53 -11.05
CA VAL A 244 -9.83 4.44 -11.79
C VAL A 244 -11.33 4.72 -11.86
N ASP A 245 -11.86 4.71 -13.08
CA ASP A 245 -13.30 4.71 -13.29
C ASP A 245 -13.82 3.27 -13.30
N PHE A 246 -14.86 3.04 -12.51
CA PHE A 246 -15.60 1.79 -12.49
C PHE A 246 -16.96 1.99 -13.13
N ILE A 247 -17.30 1.15 -14.11
CA ILE A 247 -18.57 1.22 -14.83
C ILE A 247 -19.21 -0.17 -14.80
N THR A 248 -20.38 -0.30 -14.17
CA THR A 248 -21.12 -1.56 -14.12
C THR A 248 -21.52 -1.99 -15.53
N ILE A 249 -21.19 -3.22 -15.92
CA ILE A 249 -21.60 -3.77 -17.21
C ILE A 249 -22.95 -4.46 -17.03
N ASN A 250 -24.03 -3.72 -17.26
CA ASN A 250 -25.37 -4.31 -17.33
C ASN A 250 -25.52 -5.09 -18.65
N ASN A 251 -25.26 -6.40 -18.61
CA ASN A 251 -25.40 -7.30 -19.76
C ASN A 251 -26.85 -7.43 -20.28
N SER A 252 -27.85 -6.82 -19.63
CA SER A 252 -29.22 -6.70 -20.13
C SER A 252 -29.37 -5.95 -21.46
N SER A 253 -28.29 -5.35 -21.99
CA SER A 253 -28.27 -4.66 -23.29
C SER A 253 -27.48 -5.40 -24.39
N ARG A 254 -26.95 -6.61 -24.14
CA ARG A 254 -26.29 -7.45 -25.16
C ARG A 254 -27.02 -8.80 -25.31
N LYS A 255 -28.27 -8.73 -25.76
CA LYS A 255 -28.98 -9.87 -26.38
C LYS A 255 -28.93 -9.74 -27.89
#